data_AF-A0A939V202-F1
#
_entry.id   AF-A0A939V202-F1
#
_cell.length_a   1.000
_cell.length_b   1.000
_cell.length_c   1.000
_cell.angle_alpha   90.00
_cell.angle_beta   90.00
_cell.angle_gamma   90.00
#
_symmetry.space_group_name_H-M   'P 1'
#
loop_
_entity.id
_entity.type
_entity.pdbx_description
1 polymer ?
#
loop_
_entity_poly.entity_id
_entity_poly.type
_entity_poly.pdbx_seq_one_letter_code
_entity_poly.pdbx_strand_id
1 'polypeptide(L)'
;MKVSRLLVSTFTLGMAVAMIPGITASAATKIKIDKSNFPDKGLCKILSKEFDADEDGYLSSKEIKNTIVLSIYNSDKVSDLTGIEKLTSLKTLYVESTNLKVYDFSKNTGLTKLAVRAEIASADVSKLTKLENLWLDSSKIKSVDISKNAKLKDLMLSGGEKDCCMVQSVDLSSNPELESVVIYSDRLESLDVTKNHKLHKIYLLNGLGKGFTLKSVKLGSSKTLKEVDLGINAVESIDISKCPNIESFAIRSNKLSSLDLSKNRKLKALDLIMCSGLTEVDISNNTKLEEFDFDTGTVDKLIVFSGQKFESGRISDSGNRPKYVSSDKSVFTINTKTADSEAYKIVFEAKKAGSGILTEKINSTLENSTEIKVLYKDVTNKGDFWYEPTYYLSDKDIVKGYANQTEFRPANECTRAQMVTFLWRLNGSPAPKAKTTDFKDVKKGAYYYKAVIWAVEQGITTGLSKDKFGPEGVCTRAQTVTFLWRMAGKPEPKAKTCKFSDVKSSDYFYKATIWASENKIVAGYSDGTFQPSGKCLRRQMVTFLYKYDKNANGNK
;
A
#
# COMPACT_ATOMS: atom_id res chain seq x y z
N MET A 1 50.84 26.23 -18.79
CA MET A 1 51.24 27.33 -17.88
C MET A 1 52.36 26.84 -16.97
N LYS A 2 53.35 27.69 -16.69
CA LYS A 2 54.61 27.36 -15.99
C LYS A 2 54.93 28.52 -15.03
N VAL A 3 55.66 28.26 -13.93
CA VAL A 3 56.24 29.24 -12.97
C VAL A 3 55.20 30.13 -12.20
N SER A 4 55.41 30.73 -11.01
CA SER A 4 56.47 30.79 -9.97
C SER A 4 55.77 30.93 -8.59
N ARG A 5 56.21 30.36 -7.45
CA ARG A 5 57.27 30.84 -6.54
C ARG A 5 57.32 32.36 -6.26
N LEU A 6 57.07 32.73 -5.00
CA LEU A 6 57.77 33.70 -4.11
C LEU A 6 57.04 33.64 -2.74
N LEU A 7 57.54 34.12 -1.59
CA LEU A 7 58.81 34.76 -1.22
C LEU A 7 59.37 34.06 0.07
N VAL A 8 60.17 34.75 0.87
CA VAL A 8 60.98 34.31 2.03
C VAL A 8 61.20 35.51 2.96
N SER A 9 61.23 35.31 4.29
CA SER A 9 62.08 36.07 5.24
C SER A 9 62.27 35.20 6.50
N THR A 10 63.41 34.54 6.68
CA THR A 10 64.63 34.99 7.38
C THR A 10 64.44 35.40 8.85
N PHE A 11 64.79 34.50 9.75
CA PHE A 11 65.59 34.84 10.93
C PHE A 11 66.50 33.66 11.28
N THR A 12 67.81 33.87 11.23
CA THR A 12 68.82 32.92 11.74
C THR A 12 69.25 33.35 13.14
N LEU A 13 69.17 32.43 14.10
CA LEU A 13 69.96 32.50 15.32
C LEU A 13 70.59 31.14 15.56
N GLY A 14 71.92 31.09 15.59
CA GLY A 14 72.66 29.86 15.84
C GLY A 14 72.78 29.58 17.33
N MET A 15 72.52 28.33 17.72
CA MET A 15 73.04 27.76 18.97
C MET A 15 73.39 26.30 18.72
N ALA A 16 74.68 25.97 18.82
CA ALA A 16 75.16 24.60 18.85
C ALA A 16 75.06 24.08 20.30
N VAL A 17 74.23 23.07 20.55
CA VAL A 17 74.19 22.36 21.83
C VAL A 17 74.04 20.85 21.60
N ALA A 18 75.02 20.10 22.11
CA ALA A 18 75.04 18.68 22.44
C ALA A 18 74.37 17.64 21.50
N MET A 19 75.21 16.75 20.95
CA MET A 19 74.76 15.37 20.68
C MET A 19 74.31 14.74 22.00
N ILE A 20 73.04 14.34 22.11
CA ILE A 20 72.58 13.42 23.16
C ILE A 20 72.66 12.00 22.57
N PRO A 21 73.56 11.13 23.06
CA PRO A 21 73.51 9.72 22.70
C PRO A 21 72.32 9.05 23.40
N GLY A 22 71.49 8.34 22.64
CA GLY A 22 70.46 7.48 23.22
C GLY A 22 69.06 8.07 23.36
N ILE A 23 68.49 8.61 22.27
CA ILE A 23 67.09 8.27 21.98
C ILE A 23 67.14 6.99 21.17
N THR A 24 67.05 5.83 21.84
CA THR A 24 66.57 4.63 21.17
C THR A 24 65.16 4.93 20.70
N ALA A 25 64.99 5.17 19.40
CA ALA A 25 63.67 5.16 18.80
C ALA A 25 63.02 3.82 19.20
N SER A 26 61.92 3.88 19.95
CA SER A 26 61.10 2.71 20.20
C SER A 26 60.74 2.16 18.82
N ALA A 27 61.29 1.00 18.48
CA ALA A 27 61.11 0.41 17.17
C ALA A 27 59.60 0.20 16.97
N ALA A 28 59.01 1.00 16.08
CA ALA A 28 57.57 0.97 15.83
C ALA A 28 57.19 -0.47 15.53
N THR A 29 56.35 -1.06 16.37
CA THR A 29 56.22 -2.51 16.46
C THR A 29 55.56 -3.07 15.21
N LYS A 30 56.37 -3.39 14.21
CA LYS A 30 55.97 -3.98 12.92
C LYS A 30 55.43 -5.40 13.16
N ILE A 31 54.24 -5.69 12.66
CA ILE A 31 53.59 -7.00 12.82
C ILE A 31 53.88 -7.85 11.59
N LYS A 32 54.74 -8.86 11.73
CA LYS A 32 55.17 -9.71 10.62
C LYS A 32 54.02 -10.49 10.00
N ILE A 33 53.90 -10.49 8.68
CA ILE A 33 52.86 -11.21 7.94
C ILE A 33 53.30 -12.66 7.73
N ASP A 34 53.27 -13.44 8.81
CA ASP A 34 53.54 -14.86 8.77
C ASP A 34 52.66 -15.66 9.73
N LYS A 35 52.80 -17.00 9.67
CA LYS A 35 52.05 -17.98 10.47
C LYS A 35 52.05 -17.76 11.99
N SER A 36 52.94 -16.93 12.55
CA SER A 36 52.96 -16.61 13.98
C SER A 36 51.95 -15.53 14.37
N ASN A 37 51.60 -14.65 13.43
CA ASN A 37 50.60 -13.60 13.60
C ASN A 37 49.29 -13.91 12.88
N PHE A 38 49.38 -14.58 11.73
CA PHE A 38 48.27 -14.91 10.83
C PHE A 38 48.44 -16.37 10.36
N PRO A 39 47.88 -17.37 11.06
CA PRO A 39 48.15 -18.79 10.77
C PRO A 39 47.75 -19.23 9.35
N ASP A 40 46.72 -18.60 8.79
CA ASP A 40 46.21 -18.90 7.45
C ASP A 40 47.07 -18.24 6.35
N LYS A 41 47.54 -19.06 5.40
CA LYS A 41 48.38 -18.61 4.27
C LYS A 41 47.61 -17.78 3.25
N GLY A 42 46.31 -18.03 3.09
CA GLY A 42 45.42 -17.22 2.26
C GLY A 42 45.28 -15.82 2.85
N LEU A 43 45.06 -15.74 4.18
CA LEU A 43 45.00 -14.46 4.88
C LEU A 43 46.32 -13.70 4.78
N CYS A 44 47.48 -14.35 5.02
CA CYS A 44 48.80 -13.74 4.81
C CYS A 44 48.92 -13.12 3.41
N LYS A 45 48.51 -13.85 2.37
CA LYS A 45 48.60 -13.39 0.98
C LYS A 45 47.68 -12.19 0.70
N ILE A 46 46.51 -12.11 1.33
CA ILE A 46 45.62 -10.94 1.23
C ILE A 46 46.28 -9.74 1.93
N LEU A 47 46.78 -9.93 3.16
CA LEU A 47 47.41 -8.86 3.92
C LEU A 47 48.65 -8.29 3.24
N SER A 48 49.54 -9.14 2.73
CA SER A 48 50.71 -8.71 1.95
C SER A 48 50.36 -8.05 0.62
N LYS A 49 49.18 -8.31 0.04
CA LYS A 49 48.77 -7.68 -1.22
C LYS A 49 48.07 -6.34 -1.00
N GLU A 50 47.34 -6.19 0.09
CA GLU A 50 46.43 -5.05 0.30
C GLU A 50 46.94 -4.02 1.31
N PHE A 51 47.83 -4.40 2.25
CA PHE A 51 48.25 -3.53 3.36
C PHE A 51 49.76 -3.47 3.63
N ASP A 52 50.56 -4.34 3.03
CA ASP A 52 52.03 -4.28 3.04
C ASP A 52 52.48 -3.42 1.85
N ALA A 53 52.63 -2.12 2.09
CA ALA A 53 52.78 -1.12 1.03
C ALA A 53 54.26 -0.82 0.71
N ASP A 54 55.20 -1.23 1.57
CA ASP A 54 56.64 -1.23 1.30
C ASP A 54 57.20 -2.62 0.90
N GLU A 55 56.32 -3.64 0.82
CA GLU A 55 56.62 -5.04 0.48
C GLU A 55 57.68 -5.69 1.40
N ASP A 56 57.82 -5.21 2.65
CA ASP A 56 58.84 -5.68 3.58
C ASP A 56 58.44 -6.92 4.39
N GLY A 57 57.19 -7.38 4.24
CA GLY A 57 56.66 -8.56 4.91
C GLY A 57 56.08 -8.28 6.31
N TYR A 58 55.87 -7.01 6.67
CA TYR A 58 55.30 -6.60 7.95
C TYR A 58 54.23 -5.51 7.77
N LEU A 59 53.28 -5.46 8.70
CA LEU A 59 52.36 -4.34 8.85
C LEU A 59 52.95 -3.33 9.85
N SER A 60 53.34 -2.16 9.37
CA SER A 60 53.70 -1.02 10.22
C SER A 60 52.48 -0.39 10.90
N SER A 61 52.71 0.42 11.93
CA SER A 61 51.65 1.19 12.58
C SER A 61 50.92 2.16 11.63
N LYS A 62 51.55 2.56 10.51
CA LYS A 62 50.92 3.40 9.48
C LYS A 62 49.96 2.58 8.62
N GLU A 63 50.35 1.37 8.24
CA GLU A 63 49.53 0.48 7.44
C GLU A 63 48.34 -0.04 8.23
N ILE A 64 48.55 -0.49 9.48
CA ILE A 64 47.47 -0.88 10.41
C ILE A 64 46.46 0.26 10.61
N LYS A 65 46.92 1.52 10.61
CA LYS A 65 46.04 2.71 10.71
C LYS A 65 45.26 2.98 9.41
N ASN A 66 45.77 2.56 8.27
CA ASN A 66 45.13 2.68 6.97
C ASN A 66 44.21 1.48 6.63
N THR A 67 44.37 0.33 7.31
CA THR A 67 43.48 -0.84 7.24
C THR A 67 42.11 -0.55 7.86
N ILE A 68 41.31 0.29 7.20
CA ILE A 68 39.94 0.64 7.62
C ILE A 68 38.91 -0.41 7.13
N VAL A 69 39.18 -1.02 5.98
CA VAL A 69 38.36 -2.04 5.32
C VAL A 69 39.26 -3.23 5.03
N LEU A 70 38.76 -4.45 5.30
CA LEU A 70 39.36 -5.72 4.85
C LEU A 70 38.30 -6.48 4.07
N SER A 71 38.64 -6.91 2.86
CA SER A 71 37.72 -7.58 1.93
C SER A 71 38.30 -8.91 1.48
N ILE A 72 37.67 -10.00 1.89
CA ILE A 72 38.09 -11.36 1.57
C ILE A 72 37.01 -11.95 0.66
N TYR A 73 37.29 -12.07 -0.65
CA TYR A 73 36.36 -12.58 -1.66
C TYR A 73 36.92 -13.82 -2.39
N ASN A 74 36.04 -14.70 -2.87
CA ASN A 74 36.40 -15.93 -3.60
C ASN A 74 37.47 -16.76 -2.88
N SER A 75 37.45 -16.78 -1.54
CA SER A 75 38.56 -17.28 -0.74
C SER A 75 38.31 -18.70 -0.22
N ASP A 76 38.14 -19.67 -1.12
CA ASP A 76 38.12 -21.11 -0.80
C ASP A 76 39.43 -21.60 -0.12
N LYS A 77 40.38 -20.69 0.14
CA LYS A 77 41.69 -20.93 0.75
C LYS A 77 41.88 -20.23 2.10
N VAL A 78 40.91 -19.43 2.57
CA VAL A 78 40.95 -18.77 3.89
C VAL A 78 39.98 -19.49 4.82
N SER A 79 40.52 -20.18 5.80
CA SER A 79 39.79 -21.02 6.76
C SER A 79 39.85 -20.50 8.19
N ASP A 80 40.83 -19.64 8.49
CA ASP A 80 41.08 -19.03 9.79
C ASP A 80 41.37 -17.53 9.61
N LEU A 81 40.77 -16.69 10.45
CA LEU A 81 40.98 -15.24 10.47
C LEU A 81 41.86 -14.79 11.66
N THR A 82 42.41 -15.72 12.45
CA THR A 82 43.27 -15.42 13.60
C THR A 82 44.38 -14.45 13.21
N GLY A 83 44.50 -13.36 13.95
CA GLY A 83 45.39 -12.24 13.67
C GLY A 83 44.69 -10.97 13.23
N ILE A 84 43.48 -11.01 12.66
CA ILE A 84 42.78 -9.77 12.26
C ILE A 84 42.44 -8.85 13.45
N GLU A 85 42.44 -9.35 14.69
CA GLU A 85 42.32 -8.52 15.90
C GLU A 85 43.47 -7.51 16.05
N LYS A 86 44.61 -7.75 15.40
CA LYS A 86 45.78 -6.85 15.38
C LYS A 86 45.57 -5.64 14.46
N LEU A 87 44.58 -5.69 13.57
CA LEU A 87 44.21 -4.62 12.64
C LEU A 87 43.34 -3.58 13.37
N THR A 88 43.92 -2.89 14.36
CA THR A 88 43.19 -2.09 15.36
C THR A 88 42.36 -0.93 14.81
N SER A 89 42.59 -0.48 13.57
CA SER A 89 41.78 0.56 12.91
C SER A 89 40.68 0.01 11.98
N LEU A 90 40.54 -1.31 11.89
CA LEU A 90 39.53 -1.97 11.06
C LEU A 90 38.11 -1.64 11.51
N LYS A 91 37.31 -1.10 10.60
CA LYS A 91 35.91 -0.70 10.81
C LYS A 91 34.92 -1.52 9.99
N THR A 92 35.38 -2.12 8.91
CA THR A 92 34.54 -2.87 7.97
C THR A 92 35.25 -4.15 7.58
N LEU A 93 34.58 -5.28 7.80
CA LEU A 93 35.08 -6.60 7.43
C LEU A 93 34.06 -7.30 6.52
N TYR A 94 34.49 -7.61 5.28
CA TYR A 94 33.77 -8.47 4.35
C TYR A 94 34.51 -9.80 4.23
N VAL A 95 33.81 -10.92 4.39
CA VAL A 95 34.38 -12.26 4.25
C VAL A 95 33.43 -13.15 3.46
N GLU A 96 33.93 -13.75 2.39
CA GLU A 96 33.28 -14.78 1.60
C GLU A 96 34.21 -16.00 1.49
N SER A 97 33.94 -17.01 2.32
CA SER A 97 34.71 -18.25 2.37
C SER A 97 33.84 -19.46 2.69
N THR A 98 33.84 -20.42 1.77
CA THR A 98 33.25 -21.76 1.93
C THR A 98 33.92 -22.61 3.02
N ASN A 99 35.14 -22.25 3.44
CA ASN A 99 35.96 -23.02 4.39
C ASN A 99 36.03 -22.41 5.79
N LEU A 100 35.54 -21.19 5.99
CA LEU A 100 35.43 -20.57 7.32
C LEU A 100 34.24 -21.17 8.09
N LYS A 101 34.53 -21.90 9.18
CA LYS A 101 33.51 -22.62 9.98
C LYS A 101 33.21 -21.99 11.34
N VAL A 102 34.21 -21.43 11.99
CA VAL A 102 34.09 -20.74 13.29
C VAL A 102 35.15 -19.64 13.33
N TYR A 103 34.78 -18.43 13.75
CA TYR A 103 35.73 -17.39 14.15
C TYR A 103 35.14 -16.52 15.27
N ASP A 104 36.00 -16.07 16.16
CA ASP A 104 35.66 -15.18 17.28
C ASP A 104 35.89 -13.71 16.89
N PHE A 105 34.83 -13.04 16.44
CA PHE A 105 34.87 -11.62 16.10
C PHE A 105 34.92 -10.70 17.33
N SER A 106 34.78 -11.21 18.56
CA SER A 106 34.63 -10.39 19.77
C SER A 106 35.83 -9.47 20.05
N LYS A 107 37.01 -9.84 19.54
CA LYS A 107 38.24 -9.05 19.65
C LYS A 107 38.25 -7.83 18.72
N ASN A 108 37.51 -7.84 17.62
CA ASN A 108 37.49 -6.77 16.61
C ASN A 108 36.57 -5.59 17.02
N THR A 109 36.67 -5.11 18.27
CA THR A 109 35.77 -4.11 18.89
C THR A 109 35.68 -2.74 18.17
N GLY A 110 36.54 -2.49 17.18
CA GLY A 110 36.48 -1.34 16.29
C GLY A 110 35.43 -1.44 15.18
N LEU A 111 34.91 -2.64 14.87
CA LEU A 111 34.01 -2.87 13.75
C LEU A 111 32.69 -2.09 13.88
N THR A 112 32.38 -1.42 12.78
CA THR A 112 31.09 -0.78 12.49
C THR A 112 30.28 -1.57 11.46
N LYS A 113 30.94 -2.40 10.63
CA LYS A 113 30.28 -3.28 9.66
C LYS A 113 30.94 -4.65 9.66
N LEU A 114 30.13 -5.70 9.76
CA LEU A 114 30.56 -7.09 9.65
C LEU A 114 29.65 -7.80 8.65
N ALA A 115 30.24 -8.35 7.60
CA ALA A 115 29.55 -9.11 6.58
C ALA A 115 30.29 -10.43 6.32
N VAL A 116 29.62 -11.55 6.56
CA VAL A 116 30.22 -12.89 6.53
C VAL A 116 29.33 -13.83 5.74
N ARG A 117 29.81 -14.29 4.58
CA ARG A 117 29.27 -15.36 3.77
C ARG A 117 30.13 -16.61 3.95
N ALA A 118 29.63 -17.56 4.75
CA ALA A 118 30.46 -18.68 5.22
C ALA A 118 29.63 -19.87 5.72
N GLU A 119 30.29 -20.91 6.21
CA GLU A 119 29.68 -22.13 6.75
C GLU A 119 29.58 -22.10 8.29
N ILE A 120 29.25 -20.93 8.86
CA ILE A 120 29.23 -20.64 10.31
C ILE A 120 27.89 -20.99 10.99
N ALA A 121 27.95 -21.61 12.18
CA ALA A 121 26.76 -21.95 12.96
C ALA A 121 26.31 -20.86 13.94
N SER A 122 27.23 -19.97 14.33
CA SER A 122 27.05 -18.86 15.26
C SER A 122 28.06 -17.75 14.96
N ALA A 123 27.79 -16.52 15.39
CA ALA A 123 28.78 -15.43 15.45
C ALA A 123 28.64 -14.68 16.78
N ASP A 124 29.71 -14.60 17.58
CA ASP A 124 29.73 -13.72 18.77
C ASP A 124 30.04 -12.29 18.33
N VAL A 125 29.01 -11.44 18.42
CA VAL A 125 29.09 -9.99 18.16
C VAL A 125 28.91 -9.15 19.42
N SER A 126 28.90 -9.78 20.62
CA SER A 126 28.56 -9.16 21.91
C SER A 126 29.51 -8.02 22.33
N LYS A 127 30.75 -8.03 21.83
CA LYS A 127 31.75 -6.98 22.06
C LYS A 127 31.79 -5.92 20.96
N LEU A 128 31.11 -6.14 19.84
CA LEU A 128 31.03 -5.21 18.70
C LEU A 128 30.00 -4.10 18.96
N THR A 129 30.17 -3.37 20.07
CA THR A 129 29.25 -2.33 20.54
C THR A 129 29.14 -1.10 19.62
N LYS A 130 30.02 -1.01 18.60
CA LYS A 130 30.02 0.02 17.55
C LYS A 130 29.35 -0.45 16.25
N LEU A 131 28.87 -1.69 16.18
CA LEU A 131 28.33 -2.30 14.97
C LEU A 131 27.03 -1.61 14.52
N GLU A 132 27.02 -1.14 13.27
CA GLU A 132 25.89 -0.50 12.60
C GLU A 132 25.29 -1.41 11.49
N ASN A 133 26.10 -2.26 10.85
CA ASN A 133 25.66 -3.26 9.88
C ASN A 133 26.13 -4.67 10.28
N LEU A 134 25.23 -5.65 10.31
CA LEU A 134 25.54 -7.08 10.51
C LEU A 134 24.87 -7.93 9.44
N TRP A 135 25.66 -8.53 8.58
CA TRP A 135 25.20 -9.41 7.50
C TRP A 135 25.81 -10.81 7.67
N LEU A 136 25.00 -11.82 7.97
CA LEU A 136 25.42 -13.21 8.12
C LEU A 136 24.69 -14.05 7.05
N ASP A 137 25.43 -14.48 6.03
CA ASP A 137 24.95 -15.32 4.93
C ASP A 137 25.52 -16.74 5.13
N SER A 138 24.78 -17.58 5.85
CA SER A 138 25.15 -18.96 6.11
C SER A 138 23.93 -19.86 6.28
N SER A 139 23.88 -20.95 5.54
CA SER A 139 22.85 -22.00 5.71
C SER A 139 22.85 -22.64 7.11
N LYS A 140 23.92 -22.44 7.90
CA LYS A 140 24.13 -23.04 9.22
C LYS A 140 23.81 -22.14 10.41
N ILE A 141 23.63 -20.83 10.23
CA ILE A 141 23.40 -19.90 11.35
C ILE A 141 22.05 -20.21 12.03
N LYS A 142 22.10 -20.57 13.32
CA LYS A 142 20.91 -20.97 14.11
C LYS A 142 20.37 -19.87 15.02
N SER A 143 21.26 -18.99 15.47
CA SER A 143 20.94 -17.85 16.33
C SER A 143 22.06 -16.81 16.27
N VAL A 144 21.72 -15.59 16.67
CA VAL A 144 22.67 -14.51 16.91
C VAL A 144 22.17 -13.68 18.10
N ASP A 145 23.03 -13.40 19.07
CA ASP A 145 22.74 -12.46 20.15
C ASP A 145 23.24 -11.07 19.72
N ILE A 146 22.30 -10.17 19.44
CA ILE A 146 22.56 -8.77 19.10
C ILE A 146 22.19 -7.79 20.23
N SER A 147 21.97 -8.30 21.46
CA SER A 147 21.53 -7.50 22.61
C SER A 147 22.52 -6.41 23.06
N LYS A 148 23.78 -6.48 22.59
CA LYS A 148 24.83 -5.49 22.88
C LYS A 148 25.10 -4.52 21.74
N ASN A 149 24.43 -4.69 20.60
CA ASN A 149 24.67 -3.93 19.37
C ASN A 149 23.57 -2.85 19.22
N ALA A 150 23.44 -1.98 20.23
CA ALA A 150 22.39 -0.95 20.28
C ALA A 150 22.45 0.09 19.14
N LYS A 151 23.57 0.16 18.42
CA LYS A 151 23.79 1.01 17.23
C LYS A 151 23.44 0.34 15.90
N LEU A 152 22.99 -0.91 15.92
CA LEU A 152 22.70 -1.68 14.71
C LEU A 152 21.53 -1.04 13.96
N LYS A 153 21.79 -0.66 12.70
CA LYS A 153 20.83 -0.05 11.76
C LYS A 153 20.34 -1.04 10.72
N ASP A 154 21.15 -2.02 10.36
CA ASP A 154 20.85 -2.95 9.29
C ASP A 154 21.29 -4.37 9.65
N LEU A 155 20.34 -5.29 9.61
CA LEU A 155 20.51 -6.71 9.93
C LEU A 155 20.10 -7.55 8.73
N MET A 156 21.02 -8.39 8.25
CA MET A 156 20.74 -9.42 7.25
C MET A 156 21.13 -10.79 7.79
N LEU A 157 20.17 -11.72 7.82
CA LEU A 157 20.39 -13.13 8.15
C LEU A 157 19.88 -13.97 6.97
N SER A 158 20.77 -14.71 6.33
CA SER A 158 20.49 -15.39 5.05
C SER A 158 21.22 -16.74 4.98
N GLY A 159 20.85 -17.60 4.03
CA GLY A 159 21.47 -18.92 3.81
C GLY A 159 22.25 -19.07 2.50
N GLY A 160 22.42 -17.99 1.75
CA GLY A 160 22.88 -17.96 0.36
C GLY A 160 21.76 -17.61 -0.63
N GLU A 161 22.10 -17.46 -1.91
CA GLU A 161 21.14 -17.08 -2.98
C GLU A 161 19.96 -18.05 -3.16
N LYS A 162 20.07 -19.28 -2.63
CA LYS A 162 19.11 -20.38 -2.84
C LYS A 162 18.71 -21.11 -1.55
N ASP A 163 19.23 -20.68 -0.40
CA ASP A 163 19.08 -21.39 0.87
C ASP A 163 18.70 -20.45 2.01
N CYS A 164 18.06 -21.01 3.03
CA CYS A 164 17.64 -20.30 4.23
C CYS A 164 18.61 -20.52 5.39
N CYS A 165 18.68 -19.54 6.28
CA CYS A 165 19.29 -19.73 7.59
C CYS A 165 18.36 -20.51 8.53
N MET A 166 18.94 -21.18 9.54
CA MET A 166 18.22 -21.99 10.52
C MET A 166 17.69 -21.19 11.72
N VAL A 167 17.55 -19.86 11.60
CA VAL A 167 17.16 -18.96 12.70
C VAL A 167 15.69 -19.13 13.08
N GLN A 168 15.44 -19.72 14.24
CA GLN A 168 14.08 -19.92 14.78
C GLN A 168 13.47 -18.67 15.42
N SER A 169 14.31 -17.82 16.02
CA SER A 169 13.91 -16.56 16.66
C SER A 169 15.10 -15.61 16.73
N VAL A 170 14.80 -14.31 16.80
CA VAL A 170 15.78 -13.25 17.07
C VAL A 170 15.10 -12.16 17.89
N ASP A 171 15.77 -11.69 18.94
CA ASP A 171 15.29 -10.56 19.75
C ASP A 171 15.88 -9.24 19.19
N LEU A 172 15.00 -8.35 18.74
CA LEU A 172 15.34 -7.03 18.20
C LEU A 172 15.09 -5.90 19.22
N SER A 173 14.63 -6.21 20.43
CA SER A 173 14.17 -5.24 21.43
C SER A 173 15.27 -4.27 21.89
N SER A 174 16.53 -4.69 21.81
CA SER A 174 17.71 -3.93 22.21
C SER A 174 18.34 -3.10 21.08
N ASN A 175 17.73 -3.08 19.89
CA ASN A 175 18.28 -2.45 18.68
C ASN A 175 17.34 -1.34 18.15
N PRO A 176 17.12 -0.25 18.92
CA PRO A 176 16.16 0.81 18.56
C PRO A 176 16.55 1.61 17.32
N GLU A 177 17.83 1.54 16.92
CA GLU A 177 18.38 2.20 15.73
C GLU A 177 18.12 1.44 14.42
N LEU A 178 17.49 0.26 14.44
CA LEU A 178 17.23 -0.53 13.23
C LEU A 178 16.36 0.23 12.21
N GLU A 179 16.90 0.36 11.00
CA GLU A 179 16.34 0.96 9.79
C GLU A 179 15.93 -0.12 8.76
N SER A 180 16.67 -1.24 8.71
CA SER A 180 16.45 -2.37 7.79
C SER A 180 16.61 -3.71 8.51
N VAL A 181 15.67 -4.63 8.29
CA VAL A 181 15.77 -6.04 8.72
C VAL A 181 15.44 -6.94 7.52
N VAL A 182 16.34 -7.88 7.25
CA VAL A 182 16.22 -8.87 6.18
C VAL A 182 16.55 -10.25 6.75
N ILE A 183 15.58 -11.18 6.74
CA ILE A 183 15.77 -12.54 7.25
C ILE A 183 15.22 -13.53 6.21
N TYR A 184 16.10 -14.37 5.66
CA TYR A 184 15.74 -15.52 4.83
C TYR A 184 15.83 -16.79 5.68
N SER A 185 14.72 -17.24 6.26
CA SER A 185 14.70 -18.43 7.13
C SER A 185 13.52 -19.34 6.86
N ASP A 186 13.78 -20.65 6.89
CA ASP A 186 12.76 -21.70 6.86
C ASP A 186 12.26 -22.08 8.26
N ARG A 187 12.72 -21.41 9.33
CA ARG A 187 12.38 -21.76 10.74
C ARG A 187 11.83 -20.63 11.60
N LEU A 188 11.85 -19.38 11.13
CA LEU A 188 11.41 -18.23 11.91
C LEU A 188 9.88 -18.28 12.11
N GLU A 189 9.40 -18.50 13.34
CA GLU A 189 7.95 -18.61 13.59
C GLU A 189 7.24 -17.28 13.82
N SER A 190 7.94 -16.29 14.39
CA SER A 190 7.40 -14.96 14.63
C SER A 190 8.49 -13.90 14.73
N LEU A 191 8.13 -12.63 14.52
CA LEU A 191 9.00 -11.48 14.79
C LEU A 191 8.25 -10.34 15.48
N ASP A 192 8.86 -9.76 16.51
CA ASP A 192 8.37 -8.54 17.15
C ASP A 192 9.30 -7.37 16.81
N VAL A 193 8.77 -6.38 16.09
CA VAL A 193 9.49 -5.15 15.72
C VAL A 193 8.90 -3.91 16.42
N THR A 194 8.13 -4.10 17.49
CA THR A 194 7.38 -3.01 18.12
C THR A 194 8.26 -1.93 18.77
N LYS A 195 9.54 -2.21 18.99
CA LYS A 195 10.55 -1.27 19.54
C LYS A 195 11.39 -0.57 18.46
N ASN A 196 11.36 -1.06 17.22
CA ASN A 196 12.28 -0.65 16.15
C ASN A 196 11.64 0.45 15.30
N HIS A 197 11.37 1.60 15.93
CA HIS A 197 10.56 2.69 15.37
C HIS A 197 11.18 3.41 14.17
N LYS A 198 12.44 3.10 13.81
CA LYS A 198 13.17 3.64 12.65
C LYS A 198 13.09 2.77 11.40
N LEU A 199 12.55 1.55 11.50
CA LEU A 199 12.47 0.62 10.37
C LEU A 199 11.74 1.25 9.18
N HIS A 200 12.41 1.29 8.03
CA HIS A 200 11.83 1.62 6.74
C HIS A 200 11.60 0.37 5.86
N LYS A 201 12.31 -0.73 6.15
CA LYS A 201 12.26 -1.98 5.36
C LYS A 201 12.26 -3.22 6.27
N ILE A 202 11.36 -4.17 5.99
CA ILE A 202 11.27 -5.49 6.64
C ILE A 202 11.04 -6.57 5.58
N TYR A 203 12.05 -7.38 5.27
CA TYR A 203 11.93 -8.55 4.39
C TYR A 203 12.11 -9.83 5.20
N LEU A 204 11.05 -10.62 5.39
CA LEU A 204 11.05 -11.92 6.06
C LEU A 204 10.60 -12.97 5.05
N LEU A 205 11.56 -13.68 4.48
CA LEU A 205 11.36 -14.55 3.33
C LEU A 205 11.76 -16.00 3.65
N ASN A 206 11.21 -16.94 2.90
CA ASN A 206 11.48 -18.37 3.04
C ASN A 206 11.89 -18.97 1.68
N GLY A 207 12.55 -20.12 1.72
CA GLY A 207 12.98 -20.86 0.55
C GLY A 207 11.82 -21.60 -0.12
N LEU A 208 11.79 -21.59 -1.45
CA LEU A 208 10.82 -22.36 -2.22
C LEU A 208 10.89 -23.85 -1.83
N GLY A 209 9.75 -24.41 -1.45
CA GLY A 209 9.62 -25.82 -1.09
C GLY A 209 10.08 -26.22 0.32
N LYS A 210 10.59 -25.31 1.16
CA LYS A 210 11.11 -25.66 2.51
C LYS A 210 10.10 -25.57 3.66
N GLY A 211 8.84 -25.26 3.35
CA GLY A 211 7.73 -25.28 4.31
C GLY A 211 7.49 -23.93 4.99
N PHE A 212 6.22 -23.54 5.07
CA PHE A 212 5.78 -22.24 5.57
C PHE A 212 5.83 -22.18 7.12
N THR A 213 6.66 -21.31 7.70
CA THR A 213 6.90 -21.28 9.17
C THR A 213 6.55 -19.98 9.87
N LEU A 214 6.78 -18.80 9.28
CA LEU A 214 6.42 -17.52 9.91
C LEU A 214 4.91 -17.34 9.97
N LYS A 215 4.34 -17.30 11.18
CA LYS A 215 2.88 -17.21 11.43
C LYS A 215 2.42 -15.80 11.79
N SER A 216 3.27 -15.00 12.41
CA SER A 216 2.89 -13.66 12.88
C SER A 216 4.06 -12.67 12.91
N VAL A 217 3.76 -11.41 12.61
CA VAL A 217 4.69 -10.28 12.72
C VAL A 217 4.00 -9.15 13.46
N LYS A 218 4.60 -8.66 14.55
CA LYS A 218 4.05 -7.53 15.31
C LYS A 218 4.68 -6.23 14.83
N LEU A 219 4.00 -5.58 13.88
CA LEU A 219 4.36 -4.25 13.42
C LEU A 219 3.99 -3.22 14.49
N GLY A 220 5.00 -2.46 14.94
CA GLY A 220 4.77 -1.30 15.83
C GLY A 220 4.05 -0.15 15.13
N SER A 221 3.90 0.98 15.82
CA SER A 221 3.39 2.22 15.20
C SER A 221 4.46 2.93 14.38
N SER A 222 5.04 2.25 13.38
CA SER A 222 6.11 2.79 12.55
C SER A 222 5.58 3.78 11.52
N LYS A 223 6.06 5.02 11.61
CA LYS A 223 5.83 6.05 10.59
C LYS A 223 6.93 6.08 9.52
N THR A 224 8.01 5.32 9.69
CA THR A 224 9.12 5.23 8.73
C THR A 224 8.97 4.06 7.77
N LEU A 225 8.17 3.04 8.12
CA LEU A 225 8.01 1.81 7.34
C LEU A 225 7.42 2.08 5.96
N LYS A 226 8.19 1.71 4.92
CA LYS A 226 7.86 1.87 3.49
C LYS A 226 7.73 0.54 2.77
N GLU A 227 8.61 -0.40 3.08
CA GLU A 227 8.76 -1.67 2.38
C GLU A 227 8.55 -2.82 3.36
N VAL A 228 7.61 -3.71 3.05
CA VAL A 228 7.36 -4.95 3.80
C VAL A 228 7.20 -6.07 2.80
N ASP A 229 8.05 -7.10 2.90
CA ASP A 229 7.90 -8.36 2.17
C ASP A 229 7.87 -9.51 3.18
N LEU A 230 6.76 -10.24 3.22
CA LEU A 230 6.52 -11.40 4.07
C LEU A 230 6.30 -12.66 3.23
N GLY A 231 6.78 -12.68 1.99
CA GLY A 231 6.54 -13.73 1.00
C GLY A 231 7.01 -15.14 1.39
N ILE A 232 6.26 -16.15 0.96
CA ILE A 232 6.50 -17.58 1.17
C ILE A 232 6.41 -17.94 2.66
N ASN A 233 5.30 -17.63 3.34
CA ASN A 233 5.17 -17.87 4.78
C ASN A 233 3.80 -18.43 5.19
N ALA A 234 3.57 -18.57 6.50
CA ALA A 234 2.35 -19.08 7.09
C ALA A 234 1.54 -17.96 7.79
N VAL A 235 1.68 -16.70 7.38
CA VAL A 235 1.05 -15.56 8.04
C VAL A 235 -0.46 -15.61 7.83
N GLU A 236 -1.20 -15.72 8.94
CA GLU A 236 -2.67 -15.82 8.96
C GLU A 236 -3.36 -14.46 9.16
N SER A 237 -2.67 -13.50 9.79
CA SER A 237 -3.14 -12.13 9.97
C SER A 237 -1.98 -11.13 10.15
N ILE A 238 -2.22 -9.86 9.77
CA ILE A 238 -1.24 -8.77 9.92
C ILE A 238 -1.95 -7.42 10.10
N ASP A 239 -1.58 -6.65 11.13
CA ASP A 239 -2.07 -5.27 11.35
C ASP A 239 -1.07 -4.26 10.75
N ILE A 240 -1.37 -3.77 9.54
CA ILE A 240 -0.64 -2.69 8.87
C ILE A 240 -1.28 -1.31 9.08
N SER A 241 -2.37 -1.21 9.84
CA SER A 241 -3.16 0.03 9.98
C SER A 241 -2.39 1.18 10.65
N LYS A 242 -1.41 0.83 11.49
CA LYS A 242 -0.52 1.76 12.20
C LYS A 242 0.75 2.12 11.42
N CYS A 243 0.90 1.60 10.20
CA CYS A 243 2.01 1.85 9.28
C CYS A 243 1.52 2.55 7.99
N PRO A 244 0.96 3.77 8.07
CA PRO A 244 0.28 4.44 6.95
C PRO A 244 1.20 4.90 5.81
N ASN A 245 2.53 4.79 6.00
CA ASN A 245 3.54 5.23 5.05
C ASN A 245 4.12 4.10 4.18
N ILE A 246 3.59 2.87 4.28
CA ILE A 246 3.97 1.76 3.39
C ILE A 246 3.70 2.17 1.93
N GLU A 247 4.74 2.02 1.11
CA GLU A 247 4.76 2.27 -0.34
C GLU A 247 4.80 0.95 -1.12
N SER A 248 5.39 -0.12 -0.56
CA SER A 248 5.39 -1.47 -1.14
C SER A 248 5.03 -2.52 -0.07
N PHE A 249 4.06 -3.38 -0.39
CA PHE A 249 3.60 -4.47 0.48
C PHE A 249 3.50 -5.78 -0.29
N ALA A 250 4.36 -6.74 0.05
CA ALA A 250 4.32 -8.10 -0.47
C ALA A 250 4.07 -9.09 0.68
N ILE A 251 3.17 -10.04 0.47
CA ILE A 251 2.91 -11.15 1.39
C ILE A 251 2.51 -12.42 0.61
N ARG A 252 3.04 -12.56 -0.61
CA ARG A 252 2.80 -13.70 -1.50
C ARG A 252 2.94 -15.07 -0.80
N SER A 253 2.17 -16.06 -1.22
CA SER A 253 2.19 -17.43 -0.69
C SER A 253 2.05 -17.46 0.85
N ASN A 254 0.93 -16.94 1.36
CA ASN A 254 0.57 -16.90 2.79
C ASN A 254 -0.89 -17.31 3.02
N LYS A 255 -1.33 -17.35 4.29
CA LYS A 255 -2.62 -17.89 4.74
C LYS A 255 -3.61 -16.83 5.23
N LEU A 256 -3.45 -15.58 4.78
CA LEU A 256 -4.33 -14.47 5.16
C LEU A 256 -5.79 -14.76 4.81
N SER A 257 -6.70 -14.57 5.77
CA SER A 257 -8.16 -14.62 5.54
C SER A 257 -8.79 -13.24 5.29
N SER A 258 -8.10 -12.17 5.68
CA SER A 258 -8.51 -10.78 5.44
C SER A 258 -7.29 -9.84 5.50
N LEU A 259 -7.40 -8.66 4.90
CA LEU A 259 -6.37 -7.63 4.90
C LEU A 259 -7.00 -6.22 4.80
N ASP A 260 -6.80 -5.36 5.81
CA ASP A 260 -7.24 -3.96 5.77
C ASP A 260 -6.12 -3.06 5.22
N LEU A 261 -6.30 -2.57 3.99
CA LEU A 261 -5.40 -1.64 3.31
C LEU A 261 -5.82 -0.16 3.45
N SER A 262 -6.92 0.13 4.19
CA SER A 262 -7.59 1.44 4.19
C SER A 262 -6.75 2.61 4.71
N LYS A 263 -5.71 2.32 5.50
CA LYS A 263 -4.79 3.33 6.05
C LYS A 263 -3.54 3.54 5.18
N ASN A 264 -3.22 2.59 4.31
CA ASN A 264 -1.96 2.52 3.56
C ASN A 264 -2.09 3.28 2.23
N ARG A 265 -2.57 4.54 2.29
CA ARG A 265 -2.91 5.38 1.13
C ARG A 265 -1.71 5.81 0.26
N LYS A 266 -0.49 5.46 0.69
CA LYS A 266 0.75 5.67 -0.06
C LYS A 266 1.23 4.45 -0.84
N LEU A 267 0.54 3.31 -0.70
CA LEU A 267 0.87 2.06 -1.39
C LEU A 267 0.89 2.26 -2.91
N LYS A 268 2.01 1.86 -3.53
CA LYS A 268 2.29 1.87 -4.96
C LYS A 268 2.38 0.46 -5.53
N ALA A 269 2.98 -0.48 -4.79
CA ALA A 269 3.11 -1.88 -5.17
C ALA A 269 2.43 -2.79 -4.14
N LEU A 270 1.68 -3.79 -4.61
CA LEU A 270 0.97 -4.77 -3.78
C LEU A 270 1.07 -6.18 -4.37
N ASP A 271 1.80 -7.08 -3.71
CA ASP A 271 1.89 -8.49 -4.11
C ASP A 271 1.16 -9.41 -3.12
N LEU A 272 0.10 -10.04 -3.62
CA LEU A 272 -0.77 -10.99 -2.94
C LEU A 272 -0.90 -12.31 -3.73
N ILE A 273 0.08 -12.66 -4.57
CA ILE A 273 0.21 -13.99 -5.22
C ILE A 273 -0.03 -15.11 -4.20
N MET A 274 -0.75 -16.18 -4.55
CA MET A 274 -0.95 -17.39 -3.74
C MET A 274 -1.44 -17.17 -2.30
N CYS A 275 -2.08 -16.03 -1.99
CA CYS A 275 -2.71 -15.77 -0.70
C CYS A 275 -4.11 -16.42 -0.61
N SER A 276 -4.17 -17.75 -0.60
CA SER A 276 -5.39 -18.51 -0.90
C SER A 276 -6.53 -18.40 0.13
N GLY A 277 -6.34 -17.76 1.28
CA GLY A 277 -7.43 -17.46 2.21
C GLY A 277 -8.22 -16.16 1.91
N LEU A 278 -7.70 -15.29 1.04
CA LEU A 278 -8.32 -13.98 0.75
C LEU A 278 -9.47 -14.12 -0.25
N THR A 279 -10.69 -13.82 0.19
CA THR A 279 -11.90 -13.81 -0.66
C THR A 279 -12.34 -12.40 -1.09
N GLU A 280 -12.08 -11.39 -0.25
CA GLU A 280 -12.30 -9.98 -0.56
C GLU A 280 -11.02 -9.16 -0.33
N VAL A 281 -10.72 -8.27 -1.27
CA VAL A 281 -9.64 -7.28 -1.14
C VAL A 281 -10.19 -5.90 -1.50
N ASP A 282 -9.94 -4.89 -0.68
CA ASP A 282 -10.41 -3.52 -0.89
C ASP A 282 -9.23 -2.56 -1.07
N ILE A 283 -8.90 -2.24 -2.32
CA ILE A 283 -7.84 -1.29 -2.69
C ILE A 283 -8.38 0.12 -2.99
N SER A 284 -9.66 0.39 -2.70
CA SER A 284 -10.30 1.66 -3.07
C SER A 284 -9.73 2.90 -2.37
N ASN A 285 -9.01 2.72 -1.27
CA ASN A 285 -8.29 3.78 -0.56
C ASN A 285 -6.84 3.96 -1.07
N ASN A 286 -6.32 3.01 -1.84
CA ASN A 286 -4.92 2.95 -2.30
C ASN A 286 -4.81 3.59 -3.69
N THR A 287 -5.28 4.84 -3.80
CA THR A 287 -5.36 5.60 -5.08
C THR A 287 -4.01 5.91 -5.74
N LYS A 288 -2.90 5.52 -5.12
CA LYS A 288 -1.52 5.60 -5.64
C LYS A 288 -0.97 4.24 -6.10
N LEU A 289 -1.78 3.18 -6.06
CA LEU A 289 -1.33 1.85 -6.47
C LEU A 289 -1.06 1.85 -7.98
N GLU A 290 0.21 1.73 -8.33
CA GLU A 290 0.79 1.73 -9.67
C GLU A 290 0.96 0.28 -10.17
N GLU A 291 1.33 -0.64 -9.27
CA GLU A 291 1.57 -2.07 -9.56
C GLU A 291 0.81 -2.97 -8.60
N PHE A 292 0.30 -4.10 -9.08
CA PHE A 292 -0.28 -5.13 -8.22
C PHE A 292 -0.15 -6.54 -8.81
N ASP A 293 -0.07 -7.55 -7.95
CA ASP A 293 -0.10 -8.96 -8.35
C ASP A 293 -1.06 -9.76 -7.46
N PHE A 294 -1.97 -10.51 -8.09
CA PHE A 294 -2.94 -11.39 -7.44
C PHE A 294 -2.98 -12.75 -8.15
N ASP A 295 -2.70 -13.82 -7.41
CA ASP A 295 -2.77 -15.19 -7.92
C ASP A 295 -3.27 -16.12 -6.79
N THR A 296 -4.36 -15.74 -6.14
CA THR A 296 -4.82 -16.44 -4.93
C THR A 296 -5.66 -17.69 -5.23
N GLY A 297 -6.20 -17.80 -6.44
CA GLY A 297 -7.21 -18.79 -6.81
C GLY A 297 -8.56 -18.65 -6.08
N THR A 298 -8.74 -17.59 -5.28
CA THR A 298 -9.83 -17.49 -4.28
C THR A 298 -10.41 -16.09 -4.05
N VAL A 299 -9.80 -15.01 -4.57
CA VAL A 299 -10.39 -13.66 -4.48
C VAL A 299 -11.61 -13.58 -5.40
N ASP A 300 -12.80 -13.65 -4.77
CA ASP A 300 -14.09 -13.49 -5.42
C ASP A 300 -14.46 -12.02 -5.65
N LYS A 301 -13.89 -11.10 -4.86
CA LYS A 301 -14.30 -9.70 -4.85
C LYS A 301 -13.14 -8.74 -4.61
N LEU A 302 -12.83 -7.93 -5.62
CA LEU A 302 -11.88 -6.81 -5.53
C LEU A 302 -12.64 -5.49 -5.61
N ILE A 303 -12.48 -4.61 -4.61
CA ILE A 303 -13.09 -3.28 -4.56
C ILE A 303 -12.05 -2.23 -4.99
N VAL A 304 -12.43 -1.40 -5.96
CA VAL A 304 -11.54 -0.48 -6.67
C VAL A 304 -12.15 0.92 -6.80
N PHE A 305 -11.29 1.91 -7.00
CA PHE A 305 -11.65 3.32 -7.20
C PHE A 305 -11.91 3.61 -8.69
N SER A 306 -12.90 4.45 -8.99
CA SER A 306 -13.21 4.88 -10.37
C SER A 306 -12.15 5.87 -10.89
N GLY A 307 -11.62 5.66 -12.09
CA GLY A 307 -10.52 6.47 -12.62
C GLY A 307 -9.17 6.17 -11.96
N GLN A 308 -9.01 5.02 -11.30
CA GLN A 308 -7.71 4.51 -10.88
C GLN A 308 -6.95 4.03 -12.11
N LYS A 309 -5.67 4.39 -12.18
CA LYS A 309 -4.74 3.92 -13.20
C LYS A 309 -3.68 3.09 -12.53
N PHE A 310 -3.39 1.96 -13.15
CA PHE A 310 -2.23 1.12 -12.85
C PHE A 310 -1.25 1.30 -14.03
N GLU A 311 0.02 1.00 -13.80
CA GLU A 311 1.05 0.95 -14.83
C GLU A 311 1.25 -0.51 -15.28
N SER A 312 1.28 -1.42 -14.31
CA SER A 312 1.34 -2.86 -14.52
C SER A 312 0.38 -3.59 -13.57
N GLY A 313 0.01 -4.82 -13.90
CA GLY A 313 -0.80 -5.64 -13.01
C GLY A 313 -0.94 -7.07 -13.53
N ARG A 314 -0.82 -8.05 -12.62
CA ARG A 314 -1.02 -9.46 -12.93
C ARG A 314 -2.19 -10.00 -12.11
N ILE A 315 -3.02 -10.77 -12.80
CA ILE A 315 -4.07 -11.60 -12.23
C ILE A 315 -3.94 -12.96 -12.91
N SER A 316 -3.39 -13.96 -12.23
CA SER A 316 -3.29 -15.33 -12.77
C SER A 316 -4.15 -16.33 -12.00
N ASP A 317 -4.38 -17.46 -12.65
CA ASP A 317 -5.30 -18.50 -12.19
C ASP A 317 -4.58 -19.84 -12.02
N SER A 318 -4.62 -20.39 -10.81
CA SER A 318 -4.31 -21.80 -10.53
C SER A 318 -5.59 -22.65 -10.37
N GLY A 319 -6.46 -22.66 -11.39
CA GLY A 319 -7.64 -23.53 -11.49
C GLY A 319 -8.95 -23.03 -10.89
N ASN A 320 -9.01 -21.80 -10.36
CA ASN A 320 -10.22 -21.05 -10.03
C ASN A 320 -10.01 -19.52 -10.20
N ARG A 321 -10.48 -18.99 -11.33
CA ARG A 321 -10.18 -17.64 -11.86
C ARG A 321 -10.44 -16.49 -10.87
N PRO A 322 -9.48 -15.60 -10.55
CA PRO A 322 -9.68 -14.45 -9.66
C PRO A 322 -10.43 -13.27 -10.29
N LYS A 323 -10.97 -12.36 -9.44
CA LYS A 323 -11.78 -11.20 -9.87
C LYS A 323 -11.41 -9.86 -9.18
N TYR A 324 -11.40 -8.65 -9.78
CA TYR A 324 -11.41 -8.07 -11.15
C TYR A 324 -11.22 -6.51 -11.00
N VAL A 325 -10.87 -5.71 -12.05
CA VAL A 325 -10.32 -4.31 -11.91
C VAL A 325 -10.95 -3.19 -12.81
N SER A 326 -10.66 -1.90 -12.56
CA SER A 326 -11.31 -0.64 -13.04
C SER A 326 -10.51 0.21 -14.08
N SER A 327 -11.06 1.35 -14.53
CA SER A 327 -10.75 2.11 -15.77
C SER A 327 -10.61 3.65 -15.64
N ASP A 328 -9.97 4.30 -16.62
CA ASP A 328 -10.50 5.43 -17.45
C ASP A 328 -9.51 5.73 -18.61
N LYS A 329 -9.74 5.13 -19.78
CA LYS A 329 -8.78 5.02 -20.90
C LYS A 329 -7.42 4.41 -20.53
N SER A 330 -7.43 3.11 -20.24
CA SER A 330 -6.26 2.24 -20.35
C SER A 330 -6.74 0.83 -20.67
N VAL A 331 -6.49 0.35 -21.88
CA VAL A 331 -6.59 -1.09 -22.18
C VAL A 331 -5.38 -1.72 -21.53
N PHE A 332 -5.58 -2.38 -20.39
CA PHE A 332 -4.55 -3.24 -19.81
C PHE A 332 -4.45 -4.53 -20.62
N THR A 333 -3.23 -4.93 -20.97
CA THR A 333 -2.96 -6.20 -21.63
C THR A 333 -2.21 -7.09 -20.64
N ILE A 334 -2.90 -8.06 -20.05
CA ILE A 334 -2.27 -9.06 -19.18
C ILE A 334 -1.60 -10.10 -20.07
N ASN A 335 -0.31 -9.90 -20.35
CA ASN A 335 0.52 -10.84 -21.10
C ASN A 335 0.93 -12.03 -20.20
N THR A 336 0.05 -13.00 -19.98
CA THR A 336 0.47 -14.29 -19.41
C THR A 336 1.28 -15.07 -20.45
N LYS A 337 2.60 -15.12 -20.30
CA LYS A 337 3.41 -16.16 -20.96
C LYS A 337 3.25 -17.47 -20.18
N THR A 338 2.41 -18.37 -20.69
CA THR A 338 2.61 -19.81 -20.49
C THR A 338 3.81 -20.26 -21.32
N ALA A 339 4.42 -21.41 -20.99
CA ALA A 339 5.69 -21.82 -21.60
C ALA A 339 5.65 -22.01 -23.13
N ASP A 340 4.46 -22.29 -23.71
CA ASP A 340 4.32 -22.77 -25.08
C ASP A 340 3.25 -22.06 -25.96
N SER A 341 2.62 -20.95 -25.54
CA SER A 341 1.58 -20.30 -26.37
C SER A 341 1.40 -18.78 -26.18
N GLU A 342 0.67 -18.19 -27.14
CA GLU A 342 0.60 -16.75 -27.45
C GLU A 342 -0.03 -15.87 -26.35
N ALA A 343 0.23 -14.56 -26.44
CA ALA A 343 -0.19 -13.58 -25.44
C ALA A 343 -1.72 -13.44 -25.31
N TYR A 344 -2.24 -13.73 -24.12
CA TYR A 344 -3.63 -13.56 -23.75
C TYR A 344 -4.01 -12.07 -23.67
N LYS A 345 -5.30 -11.74 -23.89
CA LYS A 345 -5.79 -10.36 -23.83
C LYS A 345 -7.07 -10.23 -23.02
N ILE A 346 -6.92 -10.09 -21.71
CA ILE A 346 -8.00 -9.71 -20.80
C ILE A 346 -8.34 -8.23 -21.04
N VAL A 347 -9.63 -7.91 -21.28
CA VAL A 347 -10.09 -6.53 -21.56
C VAL A 347 -11.07 -6.08 -20.49
N PHE A 348 -10.77 -4.93 -19.88
CA PHE A 348 -11.56 -4.33 -18.81
C PHE A 348 -12.46 -3.20 -19.35
N GLU A 349 -13.77 -3.23 -19.07
CA GLU A 349 -14.71 -2.17 -19.46
C GLU A 349 -15.59 -1.69 -18.29
N ALA A 350 -14.97 -1.15 -17.23
CA ALA A 350 -15.69 -0.37 -16.23
C ALA A 350 -16.23 0.94 -16.87
N LYS A 351 -17.49 0.94 -17.31
CA LYS A 351 -18.13 2.08 -18.01
C LYS A 351 -18.91 3.03 -17.08
N LYS A 352 -19.19 2.63 -15.84
CA LYS A 352 -19.92 3.42 -14.82
C LYS A 352 -19.52 2.98 -13.40
N ALA A 353 -19.71 3.87 -12.42
CA ALA A 353 -19.72 3.50 -11.00
C ALA A 353 -21.06 2.86 -10.61
N GLY A 354 -21.08 2.10 -9.52
CA GLY A 354 -22.10 1.07 -9.30
C GLY A 354 -21.55 -0.28 -9.71
N SER A 355 -22.07 -0.87 -10.80
CA SER A 355 -21.55 -2.11 -11.37
C SER A 355 -20.93 -1.99 -12.77
N GLY A 356 -19.93 -2.83 -13.05
CA GLY A 356 -19.23 -2.96 -14.33
C GLY A 356 -18.87 -4.41 -14.65
N ILE A 357 -18.31 -4.68 -15.83
CA ILE A 357 -17.97 -6.04 -16.30
C ILE A 357 -16.53 -6.06 -16.84
N LEU A 358 -15.79 -7.12 -16.51
CA LEU A 358 -14.53 -7.51 -17.18
C LEU A 358 -14.81 -8.65 -18.16
N THR A 359 -14.06 -8.69 -19.26
CA THR A 359 -14.23 -9.66 -20.34
C THR A 359 -12.88 -10.32 -20.65
N GLU A 360 -12.79 -11.62 -20.38
CA GLU A 360 -11.66 -12.43 -20.78
C GLU A 360 -11.76 -12.72 -22.29
N LYS A 361 -10.69 -12.42 -23.05
CA LYS A 361 -10.62 -12.79 -24.46
C LYS A 361 -9.37 -13.58 -24.82
N ILE A 362 -9.59 -14.76 -25.40
CA ILE A 362 -8.56 -15.59 -26.02
C ILE A 362 -8.79 -15.50 -27.53
N ASN A 363 -7.77 -15.11 -28.29
CA ASN A 363 -7.85 -14.95 -29.75
C ASN A 363 -9.07 -14.15 -30.24
N SER A 364 -9.43 -13.09 -29.49
CA SER A 364 -10.60 -12.20 -29.65
C SER A 364 -12.00 -12.77 -29.33
N THR A 365 -12.12 -14.08 -29.06
CA THR A 365 -13.33 -14.74 -28.55
C THR A 365 -13.58 -14.38 -27.09
N LEU A 366 -14.82 -14.11 -26.70
CA LEU A 366 -15.22 -13.94 -25.29
C LEU A 366 -15.32 -15.32 -24.62
N GLU A 367 -14.48 -15.56 -23.61
CA GLU A 367 -14.50 -16.82 -22.85
C GLU A 367 -15.33 -16.69 -21.56
N ASN A 368 -15.15 -15.60 -20.80
CA ASN A 368 -15.79 -15.40 -19.50
C ASN A 368 -16.06 -13.92 -19.17
N SER A 369 -17.03 -13.70 -18.28
CA SER A 369 -17.36 -12.39 -17.72
C SER A 369 -17.90 -12.49 -16.29
N THR A 370 -17.75 -11.44 -15.49
CA THR A 370 -18.34 -11.30 -14.14
C THR A 370 -18.39 -9.82 -13.74
N GLU A 371 -19.21 -9.52 -12.73
CA GLU A 371 -19.55 -8.17 -12.27
C GLU A 371 -18.57 -7.61 -11.22
N ILE A 372 -18.24 -6.32 -11.30
CA ILE A 372 -17.41 -5.58 -10.32
C ILE A 372 -18.16 -4.41 -9.70
N LYS A 373 -17.90 -4.11 -8.41
CA LYS A 373 -18.37 -2.88 -7.75
C LYS A 373 -17.34 -1.76 -7.92
N VAL A 374 -17.72 -0.69 -8.60
CA VAL A 374 -16.85 0.46 -8.93
C VAL A 374 -17.26 1.68 -8.11
N LEU A 375 -16.35 2.21 -7.29
CA LEU A 375 -16.66 3.33 -6.38
C LEU A 375 -16.37 4.70 -6.99
N TYR A 376 -17.27 5.68 -6.78
CA TYR A 376 -17.04 7.08 -7.11
C TYR A 376 -15.90 7.67 -6.26
N LYS A 377 -15.12 8.59 -6.83
CA LYS A 377 -13.94 9.21 -6.20
C LYS A 377 -14.23 9.90 -4.87
N ASP A 378 -15.46 10.38 -4.71
CA ASP A 378 -15.96 11.17 -3.58
C ASP A 378 -17.07 10.46 -2.78
N VAL A 379 -17.22 9.14 -2.94
CA VAL A 379 -18.14 8.29 -2.15
C VAL A 379 -17.45 6.97 -1.77
N THR A 380 -16.33 7.08 -1.03
CA THR A 380 -15.50 5.94 -0.61
C THR A 380 -15.75 5.48 0.83
N ASN A 381 -16.37 6.32 1.68
CA ASN A 381 -16.63 5.99 3.08
C ASN A 381 -17.92 5.17 3.25
N LYS A 382 -17.79 3.87 3.56
CA LYS A 382 -18.91 2.96 3.84
C LYS A 382 -19.82 3.43 5.00
N GLY A 383 -19.32 4.27 5.91
CA GLY A 383 -20.09 4.84 7.02
C GLY A 383 -21.00 6.03 6.67
N ASP A 384 -20.88 6.60 5.46
CA ASP A 384 -21.73 7.71 5.05
C ASP A 384 -23.17 7.23 4.78
N PHE A 385 -24.19 7.92 5.32
CA PHE A 385 -25.60 7.52 5.17
C PHE A 385 -26.11 7.50 3.71
N TRP A 386 -25.34 8.07 2.77
CA TRP A 386 -25.63 8.09 1.34
C TRP A 386 -24.79 7.07 0.54
N TYR A 387 -23.83 6.36 1.13
CA TYR A 387 -22.98 5.39 0.43
C TYR A 387 -23.83 4.32 -0.27
N GLU A 388 -24.58 3.51 0.49
CA GLU A 388 -25.45 2.47 -0.06
C GLU A 388 -26.57 3.02 -0.97
N PRO A 389 -27.29 4.12 -0.61
CA PRO A 389 -28.22 4.78 -1.53
C PRO A 389 -27.62 5.21 -2.87
N THR A 390 -26.38 5.71 -2.89
CA THR A 390 -25.69 6.12 -4.12
C THR A 390 -25.42 4.93 -5.02
N TYR A 391 -24.87 3.83 -4.49
CA TYR A 391 -24.54 2.66 -5.32
C TYR A 391 -25.79 1.91 -5.79
N TYR A 392 -26.74 1.63 -4.90
CA TYR A 392 -28.01 0.98 -5.24
C TYR A 392 -28.75 1.65 -6.42
N LEU A 393 -28.74 2.99 -6.47
CA LEU A 393 -29.35 3.75 -7.56
C LEU A 393 -28.45 3.91 -8.79
N SER A 394 -27.14 3.70 -8.68
CA SER A 394 -26.19 3.71 -9.81
C SER A 394 -26.19 2.35 -10.53
N ASP A 395 -26.27 1.25 -9.78
CA ASP A 395 -26.42 -0.12 -10.29
C ASP A 395 -27.63 -0.20 -11.24
N LYS A 396 -28.77 0.36 -10.79
CA LYS A 396 -30.03 0.50 -11.54
C LYS A 396 -30.03 1.59 -12.63
N ASP A 397 -28.91 2.26 -12.92
CA ASP A 397 -28.79 3.37 -13.89
C ASP A 397 -29.67 4.63 -13.61
N ILE A 398 -30.30 4.71 -12.43
CA ILE A 398 -31.20 5.81 -12.03
C ILE A 398 -30.39 7.09 -11.85
N VAL A 399 -29.34 7.05 -11.04
CA VAL A 399 -28.37 8.13 -10.88
C VAL A 399 -27.07 7.80 -11.60
N LYS A 400 -26.35 8.85 -12.02
CA LYS A 400 -25.06 8.74 -12.73
C LYS A 400 -24.12 9.82 -12.21
N GLY A 401 -22.82 9.57 -12.30
CA GLY A 401 -21.79 10.54 -11.93
C GLY A 401 -21.56 11.64 -12.95
N TYR A 402 -20.78 12.64 -12.52
CA TYR A 402 -20.12 13.67 -13.31
C TYR A 402 -18.72 13.19 -13.72
N ALA A 403 -18.00 14.01 -14.51
CA ALA A 403 -16.60 13.76 -14.90
C ALA A 403 -16.39 12.31 -15.40
N ASN A 404 -17.04 11.96 -16.52
CA ASN A 404 -17.07 10.59 -17.08
C ASN A 404 -17.54 9.50 -16.11
N GLN A 405 -18.48 9.85 -15.22
CA GLN A 405 -19.03 8.99 -14.15
C GLN A 405 -18.05 8.64 -13.02
N THR A 406 -16.92 9.36 -12.90
CA THR A 406 -15.95 9.14 -11.81
C THR A 406 -16.34 9.82 -10.49
N GLU A 407 -17.08 10.93 -10.53
CA GLU A 407 -17.49 11.69 -9.33
C GLU A 407 -19.01 11.67 -9.13
N PHE A 408 -19.51 11.41 -7.93
CA PHE A 408 -20.93 11.52 -7.63
C PHE A 408 -21.36 12.95 -7.29
N ARG A 409 -20.50 13.69 -6.60
CA ARG A 409 -20.73 15.03 -6.02
C ARG A 409 -21.85 15.06 -4.97
N PRO A 410 -21.71 14.37 -3.82
CA PRO A 410 -22.74 14.29 -2.77
C PRO A 410 -23.09 15.64 -2.14
N ALA A 411 -22.23 16.65 -2.29
CA ALA A 411 -22.45 18.01 -1.81
C ALA A 411 -23.14 18.96 -2.81
N ASN A 412 -23.28 18.58 -4.07
CA ASN A 412 -23.92 19.45 -5.06
C ASN A 412 -25.44 19.57 -4.82
N GLU A 413 -25.96 20.76 -5.11
CA GLU A 413 -27.40 21.04 -5.13
C GLU A 413 -28.06 20.30 -6.31
N CYS A 414 -29.19 19.63 -6.09
CA CYS A 414 -29.93 18.94 -7.16
C CYS A 414 -30.92 19.88 -7.85
N THR A 415 -30.83 19.99 -9.17
CA THR A 415 -31.77 20.78 -9.97
C THR A 415 -33.10 20.04 -10.18
N ARG A 416 -34.15 20.79 -10.52
CA ARG A 416 -35.48 20.24 -10.86
C ARG A 416 -35.42 19.29 -12.06
N ALA A 417 -34.59 19.60 -13.05
CA ALA A 417 -34.30 18.71 -14.18
C ALA A 417 -33.69 17.37 -13.75
N GLN A 418 -32.72 17.39 -12.80
CA GLN A 418 -32.15 16.16 -12.25
C GLN A 418 -33.20 15.34 -11.51
N MET A 419 -34.00 15.97 -10.64
CA MET A 419 -35.04 15.28 -9.88
C MET A 419 -36.04 14.54 -10.78
N VAL A 420 -36.66 15.21 -11.77
CA VAL A 420 -37.61 14.54 -12.67
C VAL A 420 -36.95 13.46 -13.53
N THR A 421 -35.68 13.61 -13.88
CA THR A 421 -34.92 12.58 -14.61
C THR A 421 -34.68 11.34 -13.76
N PHE A 422 -34.40 11.50 -12.46
CA PHE A 422 -34.26 10.35 -11.55
C PHE A 422 -35.59 9.62 -11.35
N LEU A 423 -36.70 10.34 -11.16
CA LEU A 423 -38.04 9.73 -11.08
C LEU A 423 -38.41 8.99 -12.37
N TRP A 424 -38.15 9.60 -13.53
CA TRP A 424 -38.42 8.99 -14.82
C TRP A 424 -37.64 7.68 -15.02
N ARG A 425 -36.36 7.65 -14.65
CA ARG A 425 -35.53 6.43 -14.73
C ARG A 425 -35.93 5.36 -13.72
N LEU A 426 -36.27 5.77 -12.49
CA LEU A 426 -36.80 4.88 -11.46
C LEU A 426 -38.06 4.14 -11.93
N ASN A 427 -38.90 4.81 -12.73
CA ASN A 427 -40.09 4.23 -13.36
C ASN A 427 -39.80 3.52 -14.72
N GLY A 428 -38.55 3.21 -15.05
CA GLY A 428 -38.19 2.47 -16.27
C GLY A 428 -38.01 3.32 -17.53
N SER A 429 -37.90 4.65 -17.40
CA SER A 429 -37.75 5.61 -18.51
C SER A 429 -38.84 5.54 -19.61
N PRO A 430 -40.14 5.44 -19.27
CA PRO A 430 -41.21 5.27 -20.24
C PRO A 430 -41.29 6.44 -21.23
N ALA A 431 -41.60 6.15 -22.49
CA ALA A 431 -41.81 7.19 -23.50
C ALA A 431 -43.07 8.02 -23.18
N PRO A 432 -42.98 9.37 -23.14
CA PRO A 432 -44.16 10.21 -23.01
C PRO A 432 -45.07 10.09 -24.24
N LYS A 433 -46.38 10.30 -24.04
CA LYS A 433 -47.38 10.29 -25.12
C LYS A 433 -47.28 11.55 -25.99
N ALA A 434 -47.03 12.70 -25.37
CA ALA A 434 -46.82 13.98 -26.04
C ALA A 434 -45.38 14.08 -26.58
N LYS A 435 -45.23 14.68 -27.76
CA LYS A 435 -43.94 14.87 -28.44
C LYS A 435 -43.27 16.22 -28.10
N THR A 436 -44.04 17.15 -27.54
CA THR A 436 -43.69 18.53 -27.25
C THR A 436 -44.13 18.94 -25.84
N THR A 437 -43.63 20.08 -25.36
CA THR A 437 -44.04 20.73 -24.12
C THR A 437 -44.26 22.21 -24.39
N ASP A 438 -45.20 22.82 -23.65
CA ASP A 438 -45.47 24.25 -23.71
C ASP A 438 -44.43 25.08 -22.92
N PHE A 439 -43.53 24.42 -22.18
CA PHE A 439 -42.47 25.07 -21.42
C PHE A 439 -41.34 25.58 -22.33
N LYS A 440 -41.24 26.90 -22.47
CA LYS A 440 -40.28 27.59 -23.35
C LYS A 440 -38.83 27.41 -22.89
N ASP A 441 -38.59 27.11 -21.61
CA ASP A 441 -37.27 26.88 -21.03
C ASP A 441 -36.81 25.41 -21.11
N VAL A 442 -37.61 24.51 -21.69
CA VAL A 442 -37.30 23.08 -21.83
C VAL A 442 -36.84 22.79 -23.27
N LYS A 443 -35.53 22.96 -23.52
CA LYS A 443 -34.94 22.81 -24.86
C LYS A 443 -35.05 21.37 -25.39
N LYS A 444 -35.53 21.22 -26.63
CA LYS A 444 -35.55 19.93 -27.36
C LYS A 444 -34.12 19.37 -27.44
N GLY A 445 -33.98 18.08 -27.11
CA GLY A 445 -32.67 17.40 -27.06
C GLY A 445 -31.94 17.50 -25.71
N ALA A 446 -32.39 18.32 -24.75
CA ALA A 446 -31.86 18.29 -23.40
C ALA A 446 -32.08 16.91 -22.73
N TYR A 447 -31.16 16.46 -21.88
CA TYR A 447 -31.20 15.11 -21.28
C TYR A 447 -32.49 14.85 -20.48
N TYR A 448 -33.11 15.90 -19.95
CA TYR A 448 -34.33 15.86 -19.15
C TYR A 448 -35.62 16.06 -19.99
N TYR A 449 -35.54 16.33 -21.30
CA TYR A 449 -36.69 16.73 -22.11
C TYR A 449 -37.86 15.74 -22.04
N LYS A 450 -37.59 14.44 -22.26
CA LYS A 450 -38.60 13.38 -22.15
C LYS A 450 -39.12 13.20 -20.72
N ALA A 451 -38.23 13.31 -19.74
CA ALA A 451 -38.58 13.17 -18.32
C ALA A 451 -39.50 14.30 -17.83
N VAL A 452 -39.33 15.54 -18.32
CA VAL A 452 -40.22 16.66 -18.01
C VAL A 452 -41.61 16.43 -18.59
N ILE A 453 -41.71 16.05 -19.87
CA ILE A 453 -43.01 15.78 -20.51
C ILE A 453 -43.74 14.66 -19.76
N TRP A 454 -43.07 13.53 -19.51
CA TRP A 454 -43.62 12.42 -18.73
C TRP A 454 -44.08 12.87 -17.33
N ALA A 455 -43.27 13.66 -16.61
CA ALA A 455 -43.63 14.13 -15.28
C ALA A 455 -44.86 15.08 -15.26
N VAL A 456 -45.14 15.78 -16.37
CA VAL A 456 -46.38 16.54 -16.54
C VAL A 456 -47.56 15.60 -16.83
N GLU A 457 -47.40 14.65 -17.74
CA GLU A 457 -48.43 13.65 -18.07
C GLU A 457 -48.88 12.82 -16.86
N GLN A 458 -47.95 12.47 -15.97
CA GLN A 458 -48.24 11.74 -14.72
C GLN A 458 -48.71 12.66 -13.58
N GLY A 459 -48.87 13.97 -13.80
CA GLY A 459 -49.31 14.92 -12.78
C GLY A 459 -48.34 15.11 -11.61
N ILE A 460 -47.06 14.74 -11.78
CA ILE A 460 -45.98 14.91 -10.80
C ILE A 460 -45.63 16.40 -10.66
N THR A 461 -45.62 17.13 -11.77
CA THR A 461 -45.29 18.56 -11.82
C THR A 461 -46.17 19.32 -12.81
N THR A 462 -46.41 20.60 -12.53
CA THR A 462 -47.17 21.54 -13.39
C THR A 462 -46.29 22.70 -13.85
N GLY A 463 -44.97 22.62 -13.67
CA GLY A 463 -44.04 23.74 -13.91
C GLY A 463 -43.95 24.72 -12.73
N LEU A 464 -43.40 25.90 -13.01
CA LEU A 464 -43.42 27.10 -12.15
C LEU A 464 -44.48 28.10 -12.64
N SER A 465 -44.71 28.16 -13.95
CA SER A 465 -45.82 28.84 -14.62
C SER A 465 -46.35 27.96 -15.76
N LYS A 466 -47.40 28.40 -16.45
CA LYS A 466 -47.95 27.72 -17.64
C LYS A 466 -46.90 27.44 -18.73
N ASP A 467 -45.88 28.28 -18.86
CA ASP A 467 -44.87 28.25 -19.93
C ASP A 467 -43.41 28.14 -19.44
N LYS A 468 -43.19 27.85 -18.14
CA LYS A 468 -41.86 27.73 -17.52
C LYS A 468 -41.76 26.56 -16.55
N PHE A 469 -40.80 25.65 -16.77
CA PHE A 469 -40.52 24.52 -15.87
C PHE A 469 -39.49 24.84 -14.77
N GLY A 470 -38.50 25.68 -15.10
CA GLY A 470 -37.32 25.99 -14.29
C GLY A 470 -36.34 24.82 -14.15
N PRO A 471 -35.76 24.27 -15.23
CA PRO A 471 -34.95 23.05 -15.19
C PRO A 471 -33.70 23.17 -14.30
N GLU A 472 -32.98 24.29 -14.40
CA GLU A 472 -31.76 24.57 -13.62
C GLU A 472 -32.07 25.07 -12.19
N GLY A 473 -33.34 25.34 -11.87
CA GLY A 473 -33.74 25.74 -10.54
C GLY A 473 -33.46 24.64 -9.52
N VAL A 474 -32.87 24.98 -8.38
CA VAL A 474 -32.56 24.03 -7.31
C VAL A 474 -33.86 23.53 -6.68
N CYS A 475 -33.98 22.20 -6.53
CA CYS A 475 -35.14 21.58 -5.91
C CYS A 475 -35.04 21.73 -4.38
N THR A 476 -36.08 22.26 -3.73
CA THR A 476 -36.15 22.27 -2.25
C THR A 476 -36.55 20.91 -1.70
N ARG A 477 -36.34 20.69 -0.41
CA ARG A 477 -36.78 19.47 0.30
C ARG A 477 -38.29 19.26 0.19
N ALA A 478 -39.08 20.33 0.34
CA ALA A 478 -40.53 20.30 0.15
C ALA A 478 -40.95 19.91 -1.29
N GLN A 479 -40.30 20.47 -2.32
CA GLN A 479 -40.54 20.09 -3.71
C GLN A 479 -40.21 18.61 -3.96
N THR A 480 -39.11 18.13 -3.38
CA THR A 480 -38.64 16.74 -3.53
C THR A 480 -39.68 15.74 -3.00
N VAL A 481 -40.15 15.90 -1.75
CA VAL A 481 -41.17 15.01 -1.17
C VAL A 481 -42.52 15.14 -1.87
N THR A 482 -42.87 16.34 -2.34
CA THR A 482 -44.11 16.56 -3.10
C THR A 482 -44.10 15.80 -4.43
N PHE A 483 -42.97 15.77 -5.15
CA PHE A 483 -42.86 15.01 -6.39
C PHE A 483 -42.95 13.50 -6.14
N LEU A 484 -42.28 12.98 -5.10
CA LEU A 484 -42.40 11.56 -4.70
C LEU A 484 -43.83 11.18 -4.32
N TRP A 485 -44.51 12.00 -3.51
CA TRP A 485 -45.90 11.78 -3.10
C TRP A 485 -46.87 11.78 -4.30
N ARG A 486 -46.66 12.68 -5.26
CA ARG A 486 -47.47 12.73 -6.49
C ARG A 486 -47.22 11.52 -7.39
N MET A 487 -45.96 11.11 -7.54
CA MET A 487 -45.59 9.89 -8.27
C MET A 487 -46.17 8.62 -7.64
N ALA A 488 -46.35 8.60 -6.32
CA ALA A 488 -47.03 7.54 -5.58
C ALA A 488 -48.57 7.56 -5.70
N GLY A 489 -49.15 8.46 -6.51
CA GLY A 489 -50.60 8.60 -6.68
C GLY A 489 -51.30 9.54 -5.69
N LYS A 490 -50.54 10.38 -4.96
CA LYS A 490 -51.05 11.31 -3.92
C LYS A 490 -51.85 10.62 -2.79
N PRO A 491 -51.38 9.50 -2.21
CA PRO A 491 -52.10 8.78 -1.16
C PRO A 491 -52.33 9.67 0.07
N GLU A 492 -53.53 9.61 0.64
CA GLU A 492 -53.86 10.36 1.86
C GLU A 492 -53.06 9.80 3.06
N PRO A 493 -52.36 10.64 3.84
CA PRO A 493 -51.62 10.19 5.02
C PRO A 493 -52.55 9.65 6.12
N LYS A 494 -52.05 8.71 6.92
CA LYS A 494 -52.81 8.12 8.04
C LYS A 494 -52.88 9.05 9.26
N ALA A 495 -51.82 9.80 9.51
CA ALA A 495 -51.72 10.77 10.60
C ALA A 495 -52.39 12.09 10.21
N LYS A 496 -53.21 12.63 11.12
CA LYS A 496 -53.97 13.88 10.90
C LYS A 496 -53.11 15.14 11.06
N THR A 497 -51.95 15.02 11.71
CA THR A 497 -51.07 16.15 12.07
C THR A 497 -49.63 15.89 11.63
N CYS A 498 -48.93 16.93 11.18
CA CYS A 498 -47.49 16.84 10.94
C CYS A 498 -46.72 16.90 12.26
N LYS A 499 -45.67 16.08 12.38
CA LYS A 499 -44.77 16.05 13.55
C LYS A 499 -43.65 17.11 13.51
N PHE A 500 -43.49 17.80 12.38
CA PHE A 500 -42.43 18.78 12.18
C PHE A 500 -42.93 20.19 12.50
N SER A 501 -42.20 20.92 13.35
CA SER A 501 -42.62 22.22 13.88
C SER A 501 -42.68 23.35 12.83
N ASP A 502 -41.97 23.19 11.73
CA ASP A 502 -41.83 24.16 10.63
C ASP A 502 -42.70 23.83 9.40
N VAL A 503 -43.71 22.97 9.56
CA VAL A 503 -44.62 22.52 8.49
C VAL A 503 -46.07 22.78 8.88
N LYS A 504 -46.71 23.76 8.22
CA LYS A 504 -48.05 24.26 8.55
C LYS A 504 -49.11 23.54 7.73
N SER A 505 -50.32 23.42 8.27
CA SER A 505 -51.48 22.79 7.58
C SER A 505 -51.88 23.49 6.28
N SER A 506 -51.55 24.78 6.13
CA SER A 506 -51.72 25.59 4.92
C SER A 506 -50.69 25.31 3.81
N ASP A 507 -49.59 24.61 4.11
CA ASP A 507 -48.50 24.42 3.16
C ASP A 507 -48.87 23.42 2.06
N TYR A 508 -48.57 23.75 0.79
CA TYR A 508 -48.89 22.87 -0.35
C TYR A 508 -48.26 21.46 -0.25
N PHE A 509 -47.21 21.32 0.57
CA PHE A 509 -46.45 20.10 0.82
C PHE A 509 -46.84 19.39 2.13
N TYR A 510 -47.83 19.89 2.88
CA TYR A 510 -48.22 19.38 4.21
C TYR A 510 -48.49 17.86 4.18
N LYS A 511 -49.48 17.42 3.38
CA LYS A 511 -49.84 16.00 3.24
C LYS A 511 -48.67 15.14 2.72
N ALA A 512 -47.92 15.65 1.74
CA ALA A 512 -46.75 14.96 1.18
C ALA A 512 -45.66 14.72 2.23
N THR A 513 -45.44 15.67 3.13
CA THR A 513 -44.44 15.57 4.19
C THR A 513 -44.85 14.59 5.28
N ILE A 514 -46.14 14.56 5.65
CA ILE A 514 -46.68 13.56 6.57
C ILE A 514 -46.53 12.16 5.98
N TRP A 515 -47.01 11.94 4.75
CA TRP A 515 -46.88 10.66 4.04
C TRP A 515 -45.42 10.20 3.92
N ALA A 516 -44.50 11.12 3.59
CA ALA A 516 -43.07 10.79 3.46
C ALA A 516 -42.43 10.43 4.82
N SER A 517 -42.92 10.99 5.94
CA SER A 517 -42.50 10.61 7.29
C SER A 517 -43.06 9.25 7.69
N GLU A 518 -44.34 8.98 7.44
CA GLU A 518 -44.99 7.67 7.70
C GLU A 518 -44.27 6.54 6.97
N ASN A 519 -43.96 6.75 5.69
CA ASN A 519 -43.26 5.79 4.84
C ASN A 519 -41.74 5.82 5.05
N LYS A 520 -41.24 6.42 6.14
CA LYS A 520 -39.82 6.47 6.56
C LYS A 520 -38.84 7.07 5.53
N ILE A 521 -39.35 7.70 4.47
CA ILE A 521 -38.59 8.37 3.40
C ILE A 521 -37.80 9.54 3.99
N VAL A 522 -38.45 10.35 4.84
CA VAL A 522 -37.84 11.48 5.56
C VAL A 522 -37.94 11.29 7.07
N ALA A 523 -36.84 11.55 7.78
CA ALA A 523 -36.80 11.46 9.25
C ALA A 523 -37.14 12.79 9.94
N GLY A 524 -36.65 13.89 9.36
CA GLY A 524 -36.50 15.20 10.02
C GLY A 524 -35.03 15.50 10.35
N TYR A 525 -34.80 16.62 11.02
CA TYR A 525 -33.57 16.94 11.74
C TYR A 525 -33.77 16.71 13.24
N SER A 526 -32.67 16.71 14.02
CA SER A 526 -32.68 16.46 15.47
C SER A 526 -33.37 17.54 16.29
N ASP A 527 -33.55 18.74 15.72
CA ASP A 527 -34.29 19.86 16.27
C ASP A 527 -35.83 19.76 16.08
N GLY A 528 -36.31 18.66 15.48
CA GLY A 528 -37.73 18.46 15.18
C GLY A 528 -38.22 19.13 13.89
N THR A 529 -37.33 19.75 13.10
CA THR A 529 -37.69 20.42 11.84
C THR A 529 -37.62 19.52 10.62
N PHE A 530 -38.32 19.91 9.55
CA PHE A 530 -38.21 19.34 8.22
C PHE A 530 -37.31 20.16 7.29
N GLN A 531 -37.20 21.47 7.50
CA GLN A 531 -36.54 22.48 6.68
C GLN A 531 -37.07 22.48 5.22
N PRO A 532 -38.35 22.82 4.99
CA PRO A 532 -39.01 22.69 3.68
C PRO A 532 -38.35 23.52 2.56
N SER A 533 -37.90 24.73 2.90
CA SER A 533 -37.19 25.65 1.98
C SER A 533 -35.70 25.28 1.78
N GLY A 534 -35.17 24.34 2.57
CA GLY A 534 -33.79 23.89 2.44
C GLY A 534 -33.53 23.30 1.04
N LYS A 535 -32.41 23.68 0.44
CA LYS A 535 -31.95 23.15 -0.85
C LYS A 535 -31.67 21.65 -0.72
N CYS A 536 -32.21 20.83 -1.62
CA CYS A 536 -32.00 19.39 -1.59
C CYS A 536 -30.65 19.04 -2.22
N LEU A 537 -29.71 18.57 -1.39
CA LEU A 537 -28.38 18.16 -1.87
C LEU A 537 -28.43 16.75 -2.45
N ARG A 538 -27.51 16.44 -3.37
CA ARG A 538 -27.51 15.16 -4.11
C ARG A 538 -27.48 13.94 -3.19
N ARG A 539 -26.73 13.99 -2.08
CA ARG A 539 -26.75 12.93 -1.04
C ARG A 539 -28.12 12.72 -0.40
N GLN A 540 -28.86 13.81 -0.13
CA GLN A 540 -30.21 13.71 0.44
C GLN A 540 -31.19 13.16 -0.60
N MET A 541 -31.05 13.60 -1.85
CA MET A 541 -31.87 13.17 -2.98
C MET A 541 -31.82 11.64 -3.17
N VAL A 542 -30.62 11.05 -3.22
CA VAL A 542 -30.48 9.58 -3.35
C VAL A 542 -30.99 8.84 -2.13
N THR A 543 -30.79 9.35 -0.90
CA THR A 543 -31.35 8.72 0.30
C THR A 543 -32.89 8.70 0.26
N PHE A 544 -33.55 9.74 -0.23
CA PHE A 544 -35.01 9.76 -0.37
C PHE A 544 -35.50 8.79 -1.47
N LEU A 545 -34.85 8.78 -2.64
CA LEU A 545 -35.17 7.86 -3.75
C LEU A 545 -34.98 6.39 -3.35
N TYR A 546 -33.85 6.07 -2.71
CA TYR A 546 -33.52 4.73 -2.21
C TYR A 546 -34.58 4.22 -1.23
N LYS A 547 -34.95 5.07 -0.26
CA LYS A 547 -35.97 4.71 0.75
C LYS A 547 -37.34 4.54 0.14
N TYR A 548 -37.73 5.40 -0.79
CA TYR A 548 -38.98 5.25 -1.53
C TYR A 548 -39.02 3.91 -2.28
N ASP A 549 -37.99 3.59 -3.07
CA ASP A 549 -37.93 2.38 -3.89
C ASP A 549 -37.85 1.10 -3.05
N LYS A 550 -37.05 1.09 -1.97
CA LYS A 550 -37.01 -0.02 -0.99
C LYS A 550 -38.37 -0.26 -0.34
N ASN A 551 -39.07 0.79 0.08
CA ASN A 551 -40.33 0.65 0.80
C ASN A 551 -41.53 0.36 -0.11
N ALA A 552 -41.45 0.74 -1.40
CA ALA A 552 -42.43 0.38 -2.42
C ALA A 552 -42.32 -1.10 -2.84
N ASN A 553 -41.09 -1.64 -2.92
CA ASN A 553 -40.86 -3.04 -3.31
C ASN A 553 -40.87 -4.02 -2.12
N GLY A 554 -40.78 -3.55 -0.87
CA GLY A 554 -40.88 -4.39 0.34
C GLY A 554 -42.30 -4.70 0.81
N ASN A 555 -43.33 -4.25 0.08
CA ASN A 555 -44.76 -4.47 0.35
C ASN A 555 -45.45 -5.19 -0.83
N LYS A 556 -44.72 -6.03 -1.56
CA LYS A 556 -45.22 -6.92 -2.61
C LYS A 556 -44.91 -8.37 -2.26
#